data_AF-A0A7S0FFY9-F1
#
_entry.id   AF-A0A7S0FFY9-F1
#
_cell.length_a   1.000
_cell.length_b   1.000
_cell.length_c   1.000
_cell.angle_alpha   90.00
_cell.angle_beta   90.00
_cell.angle_gamma   90.00
#
_symmetry.space_group_name_H-M   'P 1'
#
loop_
_entity.id
_entity.type
_entity.pdbx_description
1 polymer ?
#
loop_
_entity_poly.entity_id
_entity_poly.type
_entity_poly.pdbx_seq_one_letter_code
_entity_poly.pdbx_strand_id
1 'polypeptide(L)'
;IDIANSMRLWEPSPLAAVGEELLRTSESAVLASSRGLPHAAAVVVASVRERAAAAFGVPDTHVEPPQLVRYRYGQRYGKHVDWGGPEDASIWIAGQRVASALVYLTEFPRALVGAGGATEFPRLGVRMAPAKG
;
A
#
# COMPACT_ATOMS: atom_id res chain seq x y z
N ILE A 1 11.88 1.99 -2.98
CA ILE A 1 12.25 2.41 -1.61
C ILE A 1 13.23 3.57 -1.66
N ASP A 2 14.34 3.43 -2.38
CA ASP A 2 15.38 4.46 -2.48
C ASP A 2 14.84 5.81 -2.95
N ILE A 3 13.89 5.81 -3.89
CA ILE A 3 13.28 7.06 -4.36
C ILE A 3 12.53 7.81 -3.25
N ALA A 4 11.81 7.11 -2.37
CA ALA A 4 11.12 7.74 -1.26
C ALA A 4 12.11 8.23 -0.19
N ASN A 5 13.26 7.58 -0.04
CA ASN A 5 14.34 8.05 0.83
C ASN A 5 14.99 9.33 0.27
N SER A 6 15.40 9.30 -1.01
CA SER A 6 16.12 10.42 -1.63
C SER A 6 15.26 11.68 -1.74
N MET A 7 13.98 11.52 -2.06
CA MET A 7 13.02 12.61 -2.16
C MET A 7 12.34 12.96 -0.83
N ARG A 8 12.71 12.29 0.28
CA ARG A 8 12.15 12.51 1.63
C ARG A 8 10.62 12.46 1.67
N LEU A 9 10.03 11.45 1.03
CA LEU A 9 8.57 11.31 0.86
C LEU A 9 7.88 10.54 1.99
N TRP A 10 8.64 10.03 2.96
CA TRP A 10 8.07 9.23 4.06
C TRP A 10 7.38 10.12 5.07
N GLU A 11 6.11 9.80 5.30
CA GLU A 11 5.25 10.46 6.29
C GLU A 11 4.56 9.36 7.13
N PRO A 12 4.17 9.65 8.39
CA PRO A 12 3.27 8.76 9.12
C PRO A 12 2.05 8.43 8.26
N SER A 13 1.74 7.15 8.12
CA SER A 13 0.61 6.74 7.30
C SER A 13 -0.68 7.34 7.85
N PRO A 14 -1.61 7.79 6.98
CA PRO A 14 -2.89 8.32 7.43
C PRO A 14 -3.56 7.35 8.41
N LEU A 15 -3.95 7.87 9.57
CA LEU A 15 -4.70 7.10 10.55
C LEU A 15 -6.10 6.87 9.97
N ALA A 16 -6.40 5.63 9.60
CA ALA A 16 -7.78 5.19 9.57
C ALA A 16 -8.22 5.03 11.03
N ALA A 17 -8.56 6.14 11.69
CA ALA A 17 -8.92 6.13 13.10
C ALA A 17 -10.25 5.38 13.29
N VAL A 18 -10.22 4.25 14.01
CA VAL A 18 -11.40 3.58 14.53
C VAL A 18 -11.16 3.38 16.03
N GLY A 19 -11.70 4.26 16.87
CA GLY A 19 -11.58 4.18 18.33
C GLY A 19 -10.26 4.73 18.91
N GLU A 20 -9.97 4.36 20.16
CA GLU A 20 -8.81 4.83 20.97
C GLU A 20 -7.47 4.19 20.55
N GLU A 21 -7.48 3.14 19.73
CA GLU A 21 -6.26 2.44 19.31
C GLU A 21 -5.86 2.83 17.88
N LEU A 22 -4.58 3.17 17.68
CA LEU A 22 -4.05 3.48 16.34
C LEU A 22 -4.18 2.26 15.44
N LEU A 23 -5.08 2.32 14.46
CA LEU A 23 -5.27 1.25 13.48
C LEU A 23 -3.99 1.03 12.67
N ARG A 24 -3.26 2.11 12.35
CA ARG A 24 -2.06 2.06 11.52
C ARG A 24 -0.93 2.83 12.19
N THR A 25 0.24 2.19 12.29
CA THR A 25 1.44 2.81 12.90
C THR A 25 2.63 2.85 11.94
N SER A 26 2.42 2.58 10.65
CA SER A 26 3.44 2.57 9.60
C SER A 26 3.80 3.96 9.07
N GLU A 27 4.83 4.02 8.24
CA GLU A 27 5.13 5.16 7.36
C GLU A 27 4.70 4.83 5.92
N SER A 28 4.32 5.84 5.15
CA SER A 28 4.01 5.69 3.73
C SER A 28 4.57 6.82 2.87
N ALA A 29 4.75 6.54 1.58
CA ALA A 29 5.14 7.50 0.56
C ALA A 29 4.32 7.24 -0.71
N VAL A 30 3.59 8.25 -1.19
CA VAL A 30 2.78 8.14 -2.42
C VAL A 30 3.62 8.57 -3.63
N LEU A 31 3.72 7.69 -4.63
CA LEU A 31 4.49 7.92 -5.85
C LEU A 31 3.60 8.50 -6.97
N ALA A 32 3.04 9.68 -6.72
CA ALA A 32 2.22 10.40 -7.70
C ALA A 32 3.09 11.13 -8.74
N SER A 33 2.57 11.25 -9.97
CA SER A 33 3.23 12.03 -11.04
C SER A 33 3.46 13.50 -10.64
N SER A 34 2.54 14.08 -9.86
CA SER A 34 2.64 15.43 -9.31
C SER A 34 3.82 15.65 -8.34
N ARG A 35 4.47 14.59 -7.86
CA ARG A 35 5.65 14.68 -6.98
C ARG A 35 6.95 14.96 -7.76
N GLY A 36 6.91 15.05 -9.09
CA GLY A 36 8.10 15.33 -9.90
C GLY A 36 9.15 14.23 -9.81
N LEU A 37 8.71 12.96 -9.93
CA LEU A 37 9.61 11.81 -9.86
C LEU A 37 10.69 11.90 -10.95
N PRO A 38 11.97 11.55 -10.65
CA PRO A 38 13.00 11.38 -11.66
C PRO A 38 12.54 10.43 -12.76
N HIS A 39 12.95 10.70 -14.01
CA HIS A 39 12.47 9.98 -15.18
C HIS A 39 12.54 8.44 -15.02
N ALA A 40 13.67 7.91 -14.56
CA ALA A 40 13.84 6.47 -14.33
C ALA A 40 12.82 5.90 -13.33
N ALA A 41 12.52 6.63 -12.25
CA ALA A 41 11.51 6.20 -11.28
C ALA A 41 10.10 6.30 -11.86
N ALA A 42 9.80 7.34 -12.64
CA ALA A 42 8.51 7.51 -13.30
C ALA A 42 8.22 6.36 -14.28
N VAL A 43 9.22 5.92 -15.05
CA VAL A 43 9.10 4.77 -15.96
C VAL A 43 8.79 3.47 -15.20
N VAL A 44 9.47 3.22 -14.07
CA VAL A 44 9.18 2.04 -13.23
C VAL A 44 7.78 2.10 -12.63
N VAL A 45 7.36 3.27 -12.13
CA VAL A 45 6.02 3.47 -11.58
C VAL A 45 4.95 3.24 -12.64
N ALA A 46 5.12 3.77 -13.85
CA ALA A 46 4.21 3.53 -14.98
C ALA A 46 4.10 2.03 -15.29
N SER A 47 5.24 1.32 -15.40
CA SER A 47 5.25 -0.12 -15.65
C SER A 47 4.54 -0.94 -14.55
N VAL A 48 4.67 -0.55 -13.28
CA VAL A 48 3.94 -1.20 -12.18
C VAL A 48 2.44 -0.97 -12.29
N ARG A 49 2.02 0.26 -12.62
CA ARG A 49 0.60 0.60 -12.77
C ARG A 49 -0.02 -0.14 -13.95
N GLU A 50 0.66 -0.20 -15.10
CA GLU A 50 0.22 -0.96 -16.27
C GLU A 50 0.04 -2.45 -15.96
N ARG A 51 0.98 -3.06 -15.22
CA ARG A 51 0.85 -4.46 -14.79
C ARG A 51 -0.34 -4.68 -13.86
N ALA A 52 -0.59 -3.76 -12.93
CA ALA A 52 -1.75 -3.84 -12.05
C ALA A 52 -3.07 -3.69 -12.82
N ALA A 53 -3.12 -2.71 -13.74
CA ALA A 53 -4.25 -2.47 -14.63
C ALA A 53 -4.58 -3.73 -15.44
N ALA A 54 -3.57 -4.34 -16.07
CA ALA A 54 -3.71 -5.57 -16.84
C ALA A 54 -4.17 -6.75 -15.98
N ALA A 55 -3.62 -6.91 -14.77
CA ALA A 55 -3.97 -8.01 -13.85
C ALA A 55 -5.44 -7.97 -13.41
N PHE A 56 -6.03 -6.78 -13.29
CA PHE A 56 -7.44 -6.61 -12.88
C PHE A 56 -8.39 -6.33 -14.06
N GLY A 57 -7.88 -6.24 -15.30
CA GLY A 57 -8.69 -5.95 -16.47
C GLY A 57 -9.32 -4.55 -16.45
N VAL A 58 -8.64 -3.56 -15.87
CA VAL A 58 -9.09 -2.17 -15.78
C VAL A 58 -8.19 -1.22 -16.58
N PRO A 59 -8.65 -0.03 -16.99
CA PRO A 59 -7.77 0.97 -17.59
C PRO A 59 -6.75 1.51 -16.58
N ASP A 60 -5.53 1.88 -17.04
CA ASP A 60 -4.50 2.48 -16.16
C ASP A 60 -4.99 3.74 -15.43
N THR A 61 -5.91 4.49 -16.05
CA THR A 61 -6.53 5.68 -15.44
C THR A 61 -7.33 5.38 -14.17
N HIS A 62 -7.68 4.11 -13.92
CA HIS A 62 -8.36 3.66 -12.71
C HIS A 62 -7.38 3.18 -11.63
N VAL A 63 -6.08 3.16 -11.93
CA VAL A 63 -5.04 2.78 -10.96
C VAL A 63 -4.65 4.03 -10.17
N GLU A 64 -4.79 3.98 -8.84
CA GLU A 64 -4.28 5.03 -7.96
C GLU A 64 -2.75 5.15 -8.03
N PRO A 65 -2.17 6.32 -7.71
CA PRO A 65 -0.74 6.43 -7.52
C PRO A 65 -0.21 5.38 -6.52
N PRO A 66 0.83 4.58 -6.86
CA PRO A 66 1.32 3.55 -5.96
C PRO A 66 1.77 4.11 -4.60
N GLN A 67 1.30 3.49 -3.52
CA GLN A 67 1.73 3.81 -2.17
C GLN A 67 2.82 2.83 -1.71
N LEU A 68 4.01 3.35 -1.43
CA LEU A 68 5.01 2.61 -0.68
C LEU A 68 4.63 2.64 0.80
N VAL A 69 4.78 1.50 1.47
CA VAL A 69 4.53 1.38 2.91
C VAL A 69 5.74 0.75 3.57
N ARG A 70 6.15 1.30 4.71
CA ARG A 70 7.27 0.79 5.51
C ARG A 70 6.79 0.50 6.92
N TYR A 71 7.03 -0.73 7.35
CA TYR A 71 6.83 -1.19 8.72
C TYR A 71 8.20 -1.39 9.37
N ARG A 72 8.43 -0.72 10.49
CA ARG A 72 9.53 -0.98 11.42
C ARG A 72 9.09 -2.03 12.44
N TYR A 73 10.05 -2.54 13.22
CA TYR A 73 9.74 -3.48 14.28
C TYR A 73 8.63 -2.96 15.21
N GLY A 74 7.62 -3.80 15.46
CA GLY A 74 6.45 -3.46 16.29
C GLY A 74 5.37 -2.61 15.60
N GLN A 75 5.60 -2.09 14.39
CA GLN A 75 4.55 -1.37 13.64
C GLN A 75 3.57 -2.35 13.00
N ARG A 76 2.32 -1.89 12.83
CA ARG A 76 1.21 -2.71 12.36
C ARG A 76 0.20 -1.90 11.55
N TYR A 77 -0.65 -2.63 10.85
CA TYR A 77 -1.93 -2.14 10.36
C TYR A 77 -3.01 -3.14 10.79
N GLY A 78 -3.94 -2.70 11.62
CA GLY A 78 -5.04 -3.52 12.11
C GLY A 78 -6.04 -3.87 11.00
N LYS A 79 -7.00 -4.72 11.35
CA LYS A 79 -8.00 -5.23 10.40
C LYS A 79 -8.84 -4.08 9.85
N HIS A 80 -8.93 -4.00 8.53
CA HIS A 80 -9.67 -2.96 7.83
C HIS A 80 -10.19 -3.50 6.50
N VAL A 81 -10.90 -2.63 5.79
CA VAL A 81 -11.29 -2.80 4.40
C VAL A 81 -10.69 -1.64 3.61
N ASP A 82 -10.30 -1.89 2.37
CA ASP A 82 -9.70 -0.84 1.52
C ASP A 82 -10.75 0.03 0.83
N TRP A 83 -12.00 -0.45 0.76
CA TRP A 83 -13.12 0.27 0.16
C TRP A 83 -13.70 1.32 1.11
N GLY A 84 -14.19 2.43 0.54
CA GLY A 84 -14.91 3.46 1.29
C GLY A 84 -16.29 2.95 1.72
N GLY A 85 -16.74 3.38 2.90
CA GLY A 85 -18.09 3.09 3.39
C GLY A 85 -19.17 3.94 2.69
N PRO A 86 -20.47 3.69 2.98
CA PRO A 86 -21.57 4.46 2.38
C PRO A 86 -21.49 5.98 2.62
N GLU A 87 -20.89 6.38 3.73
CA GLU A 87 -20.73 7.79 4.14
C GLU A 87 -19.45 8.44 3.60
N ASP A 88 -18.61 7.70 2.86
CA ASP A 88 -17.38 8.23 2.30
C ASP A 88 -17.67 9.09 1.07
N ALA A 89 -17.76 10.40 1.30
CA ALA A 89 -18.02 11.38 0.25
C ALA A 89 -16.96 11.39 -0.86
N SER A 90 -15.74 10.89 -0.61
CA SER A 90 -14.69 10.83 -1.62
C SER A 90 -15.03 9.88 -2.78
N ILE A 91 -15.90 8.88 -2.55
CA ILE A 91 -16.34 7.92 -3.57
C ILE A 91 -17.01 8.63 -4.75
N TRP A 92 -17.77 9.70 -4.50
CA TRP A 92 -18.44 10.46 -5.56
C TRP A 92 -17.48 11.19 -6.50
N ILE A 93 -16.25 11.45 -6.04
CA ILE A 93 -15.25 12.22 -6.76
C ILE A 93 -14.18 11.29 -7.37
N ALA A 94 -13.67 10.35 -6.57
CA ALA A 94 -12.54 9.49 -6.91
C ALA A 94 -12.95 8.06 -7.31
N GLY A 95 -14.21 7.68 -7.11
CA GLY A 95 -14.69 6.32 -7.31
C GLY A 95 -14.44 5.40 -6.12
N GLN A 96 -14.82 4.13 -6.28
CA GLN A 96 -14.68 3.10 -5.26
C GLN A 96 -13.55 2.13 -5.60
N ARG A 97 -12.79 1.71 -4.59
CA ARG A 97 -11.80 0.64 -4.71
C ARG A 97 -12.50 -0.71 -4.81
N VAL A 98 -12.26 -1.40 -5.92
CA VAL A 98 -12.81 -2.75 -6.20
C VAL A 98 -11.78 -3.87 -6.02
N ALA A 99 -10.49 -3.52 -6.01
CA ALA A 99 -9.39 -4.47 -5.85
C ALA A 99 -8.14 -3.76 -5.29
N SER A 100 -7.25 -4.55 -4.66
CA SER A 100 -5.96 -4.09 -4.14
C SER A 100 -4.85 -5.00 -4.65
N ALA A 101 -3.79 -4.44 -5.23
CA ALA A 101 -2.53 -5.14 -5.47
C ALA A 101 -1.52 -4.79 -4.38
N LEU A 102 -1.02 -5.81 -3.68
CA LEU A 102 0.02 -5.68 -2.66
C LEU A 102 1.27 -6.43 -3.13
N VAL A 103 2.41 -5.75 -3.13
CA VAL A 103 3.71 -6.32 -3.51
C VAL A 103 4.70 -6.13 -2.36
N TYR A 104 5.36 -7.20 -1.93
CA TYR A 104 6.42 -7.10 -0.93
C TYR A 104 7.75 -6.75 -1.62
N LEU A 105 8.32 -5.61 -1.24
CA LEU A 105 9.49 -5.04 -1.93
C LEU A 105 10.83 -5.48 -1.33
N THR A 106 10.81 -6.04 -0.11
CA THR A 106 12.01 -6.38 0.66
C THR A 106 11.95 -7.83 1.11
N GLU A 107 13.13 -8.43 1.25
CA GLU A 107 13.25 -9.71 1.96
C GLU A 107 12.80 -9.54 3.41
N PHE A 108 11.96 -10.46 3.88
CA PHE A 108 11.59 -10.50 5.28
C PHE A 108 12.69 -11.21 6.08
N PRO A 109 13.13 -10.65 7.23
CA PRO A 109 14.21 -11.27 8.00
C PRO A 109 13.86 -12.71 8.38
N ARG A 110 14.69 -13.68 7.96
CA ARG A 110 14.45 -15.11 8.21
C ARG A 110 14.27 -15.41 9.71
N ALA A 111 15.00 -14.71 10.57
CA ALA A 111 14.91 -14.85 12.02
C ALA A 111 13.56 -14.39 12.62
N LEU A 112 12.77 -13.61 11.86
CA LEU A 112 11.45 -13.12 12.28
C LEU A 112 10.30 -13.88 11.60
N VAL A 113 10.59 -14.89 10.78
CA VAL A 113 9.55 -15.71 10.14
C VAL A 113 8.66 -16.33 11.22
N GLY A 114 7.35 -16.11 11.12
CA GLY A 114 6.36 -16.52 12.12
C GLY A 114 6.12 -15.49 13.23
N ALA A 115 7.03 -14.55 13.46
CA ALA A 115 6.92 -13.52 14.52
C ALA A 115 6.03 -12.32 14.15
N GLY A 116 5.53 -12.25 12.92
CA GLY A 116 4.64 -11.17 12.47
C GLY A 116 4.79 -10.85 10.98
N GLY A 117 4.42 -9.63 10.59
CA GLY A 117 4.62 -9.08 9.25
C GLY A 117 3.73 -9.65 8.14
N ALA A 118 2.97 -10.72 8.42
CA ALA A 118 2.09 -11.36 7.47
C ALA A 118 0.88 -10.48 7.09
N THR A 119 0.38 -10.66 5.87
CA THR A 119 -0.94 -10.16 5.49
C THR A 119 -1.98 -11.21 5.83
N GLU A 120 -2.89 -10.86 6.73
CA GLU A 120 -3.93 -11.76 7.23
C GLU A 120 -5.30 -11.38 6.66
N PHE A 121 -6.04 -12.39 6.21
CA PHE A 121 -7.44 -12.30 5.77
C PHE A 121 -8.30 -13.14 6.71
N PRO A 122 -8.71 -12.61 7.88
CA PRO A 122 -9.30 -13.40 8.96
C PRO A 122 -10.60 -14.10 8.56
N ARG A 123 -11.44 -13.47 7.73
CA ARG A 123 -12.69 -14.06 7.25
C ARG A 123 -12.48 -15.26 6.32
N LEU A 124 -11.32 -15.32 5.66
CA LEU A 124 -10.93 -16.44 4.79
C LEU A 124 -10.06 -17.47 5.52
N GLY A 125 -9.60 -17.19 6.73
CA GLY A 125 -8.62 -18.03 7.43
C GLY A 125 -7.26 -18.09 6.73
N VAL A 126 -6.94 -17.14 5.85
CA VAL A 126 -5.70 -17.11 5.06
C VAL A 126 -4.70 -16.16 5.71
N ARG A 127 -3.45 -16.60 5.76
CA ARG A 127 -2.30 -15.78 6.19
C ARG A 127 -1.16 -15.95 5.21
N MET A 128 -0.72 -14.85 4.61
CA MET A 128 0.38 -14.82 3.66
C MET A 128 1.63 -14.25 4.32
N ALA A 129 2.71 -15.04 4.37
CA ALA A 129 4.01 -14.55 4.79
C ALA A 129 4.59 -13.61 3.71
N PRO A 130 5.28 -12.51 4.09
CA PRO A 130 5.92 -11.65 3.11
C PRO A 130 7.02 -12.40 2.36
N ALA A 131 6.90 -12.44 1.04
CA ALA A 131 7.91 -12.96 0.14
C ALA A 131 8.19 -11.90 -0.91
N LYS A 132 9.45 -11.51 -1.07
CA LYS A 132 9.83 -10.45 -2.00
C LYS A 132 9.46 -10.86 -3.43
N GLY A 133 8.79 -9.96 -4.16
CA GLY A 133 8.37 -10.18 -5.55
C GLY A 133 6.89 -9.93 -5.77
#